data_AF-A0A7U1BF65-F1
#
_entry.id   AF-A0A7U1BF65-F1
#
_cell.length_a   1.000
_cell.length_b   1.000
_cell.length_c   1.000
_cell.angle_alpha   90.00
_cell.angle_beta   90.00
_cell.angle_gamma   90.00
#
_symmetry.space_group_name_H-M   'P 1'
#
loop_
_entity.id
_entity.type
_entity.pdbx_description
1 polymer ?
#
loop_
_entity_poly.entity_id
_entity_poly.type
_entity_poly.pdbx_seq_one_letter_code
_entity_poly.pdbx_strand_id
1 'polypeptide(L)' 'MPQLVPFYFINQVTFALVLLPVMIFVLSKYILPRFVILFLSRLFISKL' A
#
# COMPACT_ATOMS: atom_id res chain seq x y z
N MET A 1 18.99 -8.49 -19.45
CA MET A 1 19.75 -9.60 -18.81
C MET A 1 18.95 -10.89 -18.93
N PRO A 2 19.59 -12.08 -18.98
CA PRO A 2 18.95 -13.36 -19.31
C PRO A 2 17.83 -13.82 -18.35
N GLN A 3 17.57 -13.11 -17.26
CA GLN A 3 16.46 -13.38 -16.33
C GLN A 3 15.09 -12.83 -16.80
N LEU A 4 15.09 -11.78 -17.62
CA LEU A 4 13.87 -11.13 -18.14
C LEU A 4 13.44 -11.79 -19.46
N VAL A 5 13.27 -13.11 -19.42
CA VAL A 5 12.81 -13.87 -20.59
C VAL A 5 11.29 -13.77 -20.67
N PRO A 6 10.70 -13.57 -21.87
CA PRO A 6 9.29 -13.17 -22.02
C PRO A 6 8.25 -14.20 -21.56
N PHE A 7 8.65 -15.42 -21.24
CA PHE A 7 7.75 -16.51 -20.85
C PHE A 7 6.83 -16.17 -19.67
N TYR A 8 7.25 -15.27 -18.77
CA TYR A 8 6.47 -14.89 -17.59
C TYR A 8 5.98 -13.43 -17.59
N PHE A 9 6.15 -12.68 -18.69
CA PHE A 9 5.80 -11.26 -18.71
C PHE A 9 4.32 -11.00 -18.43
N ILE A 10 3.42 -11.82 -19.00
CA ILE A 10 1.99 -11.68 -18.75
C ILE A 10 1.68 -11.93 -17.26
N ASN A 11 2.23 -12.99 -16.66
CA ASN A 11 2.00 -13.29 -15.24
C ASN A 11 2.51 -12.16 -14.33
N GLN A 12 3.70 -11.62 -14.61
CA GLN A 12 4.28 -10.53 -13.84
C GLN A 12 3.44 -9.25 -13.95
N VAL A 13 3.01 -8.88 -15.17
CA VAL A 13 2.20 -7.69 -15.41
C VAL A 13 0.81 -7.85 -14.80
N THR A 14 0.16 -9.01 -14.98
CA THR A 14 -1.16 -9.28 -14.38
C THR A 14 -1.10 -9.21 -12.86
N PHE A 15 -0.09 -9.82 -12.24
CA PHE A 15 0.06 -9.76 -10.78
C PHE A 15 0.32 -8.33 -10.30
N ALA A 16 1.19 -7.57 -10.97
CA ALA A 16 1.45 -6.18 -10.62
C ALA A 16 0.18 -5.31 -10.73
N LEU A 17 -0.60 -5.48 -11.81
CA LEU A 17 -1.84 -4.74 -12.02
C LEU A 17 -2.94 -5.09 -11.02
N VAL A 18 -2.95 -6.29 -10.47
CA VAL A 18 -3.88 -6.66 -9.38
C VAL A 18 -3.34 -6.19 -8.03
N LEU A 19 -2.04 -6.32 -7.79
CA LEU A 19 -1.42 -5.97 -6.51
C LEU A 19 -1.47 -4.47 -6.24
N LEU A 20 -1.24 -3.63 -7.25
CA LEU A 20 -1.23 -2.17 -7.11
C LEU A 20 -2.56 -1.61 -6.55
N PRO A 21 -3.75 -1.87 -7.13
CA PRO A 21 -5.01 -1.37 -6.58
C PRO A 21 -5.32 -1.99 -5.22
N VAL A 22 -4.96 -3.26 -4.97
CA VAL A 22 -5.11 -3.89 -3.66
C VAL A 22 -4.26 -3.17 -2.61
N MET A 23 -3.00 -2.87 -2.91
CA MET A 23 -2.14 -2.11 -2.02
C MET A 23 -2.69 -0.71 -1.76
N ILE A 24 -3.14 0.00 -2.80
CA ILE A 24 -3.74 1.34 -2.66
C ILE A 24 -4.94 1.27 -1.72
N PHE A 25 -5.85 0.31 -1.91
CA PHE A 25 -7.03 0.14 -1.08
C PHE A 25 -6.66 -0.18 0.38
N VAL A 26 -5.75 -1.12 0.60
CA VAL A 26 -5.34 -1.53 1.94
C VAL A 26 -4.62 -0.41 2.68
N LEU A 27 -3.70 0.27 2.01
CA LEU A 27 -2.97 1.41 2.58
C LEU A 27 -3.92 2.55 2.93
N SER A 28 -4.81 2.93 2.01
CA SER A 28 -5.74 4.04 2.18
C SER A 28 -6.76 3.78 3.28
N LYS A 29 -7.38 2.58 3.30
CA LYS A 29 -8.51 2.31 4.20
C LYS A 29 -8.09 1.84 5.59
N TYR A 30 -7.01 1.06 5.71
CA TYR A 30 -6.71 0.38 6.97
C TYR A 30 -5.43 0.88 7.63
N ILE A 31 -4.38 1.16 6.86
CA ILE A 31 -3.06 1.47 7.40
C ILE A 31 -2.93 2.97 7.73
N LEU A 32 -3.16 3.86 6.76
CA LEU A 32 -3.03 5.31 6.95
C LEU A 32 -3.94 5.87 8.07
N PRO A 33 -5.23 5.52 8.13
CA PRO A 33 -6.13 6.10 9.14
C PRO A 33 -5.68 5.78 10.56
N ARG A 34 -5.10 4.60 10.79
CA ARG A 34 -4.57 4.21 12.10
C ARG A 34 -3.45 5.14 12.56
N PHE A 35 -2.53 5.51 11.68
CA PHE A 35 -1.46 6.45 12.01
C PHE A 35 -2.00 7.85 12.30
N VAL A 36 -2.96 8.31 11.48
CA VAL A 36 -3.60 9.62 11.67
C VAL A 36 -4.31 9.70 13.03
N ILE A 37 -5.08 8.68 13.41
CA ILE A 37 -5.78 8.64 14.69
C ILE A 37 -4.80 8.68 15.87
N LEU A 38 -3.73 7.89 15.80
CA LEU A 38 -2.69 7.90 16.85
C LEU A 38 -2.03 9.27 16.97
N PHE A 39 -1.69 9.91 15.85
CA PHE A 39 -1.10 11.24 15.86
C PHE A 39 -2.06 12.30 16.42
N LEU A 40 -3.33 12.29 15.98
CA LEU A 40 -4.37 13.19 16.47
C LEU A 40 -4.61 13.02 17.97
N SER A 41 -4.64 11.77 18.47
CA SER A 41 -4.82 11.51 19.92
C SER A 41 -3.69 12.12 20.75
N ARG A 42 -2.42 12.00 20.29
CA ARG A 42 -1.26 12.59 20.97
C ARG A 42 -1.29 14.11 20.94
N LEU A 43 -1.65 14.68 19.78
CA LEU A 43 -1.78 16.13 19.63
C LEU A 43 -2.89 16.67 20.54
N PHE A 44 -4.03 15.99 20.62
CA PHE A 44 -5.14 16.39 21.48
C PHE A 44 -4.74 16.37 22.96
N ILE A 45 -4.08 15.30 23.43
CA ILE A 45 -3.58 15.19 24.82
C ILE A 45 -2.57 16.30 25.14
N SER A 46 -1.69 16.65 24.19
CA SER A 46 -0.65 17.66 24.42
C SER A 46 -1.16 19.11 24.39
N LYS A 47 -2.34 19.36 23.81
CA LYS A 47 -2.92 20.69 23.64
C LYS A 47 -4.05 20.98 24.65
N LEU A 48 -4.55 19.95 25.33
CA LEU A 48 -5.38 20.07 26.51
C LEU A 48 -4.55 20.59 27.69
#